data_AF-A0A383ADW2-F1
#
_entry.id   AF-A0A383ADW2-F1
#
_cell.length_a   1.000
_cell.length_b   1.000
_cell.length_c   1.000
_cell.angle_alpha   90.00
_cell.angle_beta   90.00
_cell.angle_gamma   90.00
#
_symmetry.space_group_name_H-M   'P 1'
#
loop_
_entity.id
_entity.type
_entity.pdbx_description
1 polymer ?
#
loop_
_entity_poly.entity_id
_entity_poly.type
_entity_poly.pdbx_seq_one_letter_code
_entity_poly.pdbx_strand_id
1 'polypeptide(L)'
;MENLSRRAMLGATGGLIAGGLLKTQADAITLDGAVAATPQATPQDHTKVLGRLTSDLGERAPGEQPRRMVTRPGASSSSRTPLQDLRGTITPADLHFERHHAGIPAIDPE
;
A
#
# COMPACT_ATOMS: atom_id res chain seq x y z
N MET A 1 -9.95 -52.49 -5.96
CA MET A 1 -9.52 -51.41 -5.05
C MET A 1 -9.47 -50.14 -5.88
N GLU A 2 -10.50 -49.31 -5.79
CA GLU A 2 -10.52 -48.04 -6.52
C GLU A 2 -9.63 -47.02 -5.81
N ASN A 3 -8.75 -46.37 -6.58
CA ASN A 3 -7.78 -45.41 -6.06
C ASN A 3 -8.47 -44.04 -5.87
N LEU A 4 -8.66 -43.63 -4.62
CA LEU A 4 -9.16 -42.30 -4.27
C LEU A 4 -8.21 -41.21 -4.79
N SER A 5 -8.74 -40.32 -5.65
CA SER A 5 -7.98 -39.21 -6.23
C SER A 5 -7.73 -38.11 -5.19
N ARG A 6 -6.53 -37.51 -5.23
CA ARG A 6 -6.15 -36.35 -4.39
C ARG A 6 -7.17 -35.21 -4.46
N ARG A 7 -7.85 -35.06 -5.60
CA ARG A 7 -8.91 -34.06 -5.82
C ARG A 7 -10.17 -34.34 -5.01
N ALA A 8 -10.48 -35.62 -4.74
CA ALA A 8 -11.57 -36.01 -3.86
C ALA A 8 -11.22 -35.76 -2.38
N MET A 9 -9.95 -35.95 -1.99
CA MET A 9 -9.50 -35.64 -0.63
C MET A 9 -9.55 -34.14 -0.30
N LEU A 10 -9.20 -33.28 -1.28
CA LEU A 10 -9.28 -31.82 -1.13
C LEU A 10 -10.72 -31.29 -1.18
N GLY A 11 -11.64 -31.99 -1.86
CA GLY A 11 -13.07 -31.66 -1.83
C GLY A 11 -13.75 -32.06 -0.51
N ALA A 12 -13.29 -33.14 0.12
CA ALA A 12 -13.87 -33.65 1.37
C ALA A 12 -13.49 -32.81 2.61
N THR A 13 -12.37 -32.08 2.59
CA THR A 13 -12.01 -31.16 3.68
C THR A 13 -12.68 -29.79 3.57
N GLY A 14 -13.24 -29.42 2.40
CA GLY A 14 -14.01 -28.18 2.22
C GLY A 14 -15.49 -28.28 2.62
N GLY A 15 -15.97 -29.47 2.99
CA GLY A 15 -17.41 -29.78 3.16
C GLY A 15 -17.85 -30.13 4.58
N LEU A 16 -17.07 -29.80 5.62
CA LEU A 16 -17.45 -29.98 7.03
C LEU A 16 -17.49 -28.64 7.78
N ILE A 17 -18.19 -27.64 7.23
CA ILE A 17 -18.77 -26.55 8.03
C ILE A 17 -20.29 -26.55 7.81
N ALA A 18 -20.92 -27.68 8.05
CA ALA A 18 -22.37 -27.82 8.07
C ALA A 18 -22.75 -28.70 9.26
N GLY A 19 -22.66 -28.15 10.47
CA GLY A 19 -23.12 -28.81 11.70
C GLY A 19 -22.14 -28.70 12.86
N GLY A 20 -22.09 -27.53 13.49
CA GLY A 20 -21.31 -27.37 14.71
C GLY A 20 -20.99 -25.93 15.06
N LEU A 21 -21.99 -25.05 15.15
CA LEU A 21 -21.84 -23.81 15.92
C LEU A 21 -21.76 -24.15 17.42
N LEU A 22 -20.62 -24.71 17.84
CA LEU A 22 -20.16 -24.55 19.20
C LEU A 22 -19.29 -23.30 19.22
N LYS A 23 -19.78 -22.27 19.90
CA LYS A 23 -19.08 -21.04 20.26
C LYS A 23 -17.75 -21.39 20.95
N THR A 24 -16.69 -21.56 20.20
CA THR A 24 -15.34 -21.31 20.70
C THR A 24 -14.91 -19.97 20.16
N GLN A 25 -14.81 -18.99 21.07
CA GLN A 25 -14.16 -17.72 20.84
C GLN A 25 -12.65 -17.99 20.65
N ALA A 26 -12.29 -18.56 19.51
CA ALA A 26 -10.92 -18.76 19.10
C ALA A 26 -10.73 -17.87 17.86
N ASP A 27 -10.27 -16.66 18.14
CA ASP A 27 -9.57 -15.78 17.21
C ASP A 27 -10.09 -15.80 15.76
N ALA A 28 -11.27 -15.20 15.56
CA ALA A 28 -11.61 -14.72 14.24
C ALA A 28 -10.65 -13.56 13.94
N ILE A 29 -9.64 -13.82 13.12
CA ILE A 29 -8.79 -12.78 12.53
C ILE A 29 -9.71 -11.92 11.67
N THR A 30 -10.17 -10.81 12.22
CA THR A 30 -10.79 -9.72 11.45
C THR A 30 -9.69 -9.10 10.61
N LEU A 31 -9.62 -9.49 9.34
CA LEU A 31 -8.86 -8.76 8.33
C LEU A 31 -9.68 -7.52 7.95
N ASP A 32 -9.70 -6.52 8.83
CA ASP A 32 -10.27 -5.22 8.51
C ASP A 32 -9.42 -4.57 7.41
N GLY A 33 -9.94 -4.58 6.18
CA GLY A 33 -9.33 -4.04 4.96
C GLY A 33 -9.20 -2.52 4.90
N ALA A 34 -9.17 -1.84 6.04
CA ALA A 34 -8.99 -0.39 6.14
C ALA A 34 -8.12 -0.07 7.35
N VAL A 35 -6.86 -0.51 7.31
CA VAL A 35 -5.83 0.05 8.19
C VAL A 35 -5.53 1.47 7.73
N ALA A 36 -6.17 2.44 8.40
CA ALA A 36 -5.60 3.77 8.50
C ALA A 36 -4.12 3.63 8.88
N ALA A 37 -3.24 4.40 8.21
CA ALA A 37 -1.80 4.35 8.40
C ALA A 37 -1.40 4.68 9.85
N THR A 38 -1.46 3.70 10.74
CA THR A 38 -0.80 3.76 12.04
C THR A 38 0.70 3.81 11.77
N PRO A 39 1.45 4.72 12.41
CA PRO A 39 2.91 4.75 12.27
C PRO A 39 3.47 3.39 12.66
N GLN A 40 3.98 2.66 11.66
CA GLN A 40 4.56 1.35 11.89
C GLN A 40 5.79 1.56 12.77
N ALA A 41 5.76 1.05 14.00
CA ALA A 41 6.91 1.11 14.89
C ALA A 41 8.09 0.41 14.21
N THR A 42 9.20 1.12 14.02
CA THR A 42 10.40 0.55 13.40
C THR A 42 10.92 -0.56 14.31
N PRO A 43 10.88 -1.84 13.88
CA PRO A 43 11.40 -2.94 14.68
C PRO A 43 12.89 -2.73 14.94
N GLN A 44 13.37 -3.09 16.13
CA GLN A 44 14.80 -3.02 16.44
C GLN A 44 15.62 -4.00 15.59
N ASP A 45 15.02 -5.14 15.22
CA ASP A 45 15.63 -6.17 14.39
C ASP A 45 14.65 -6.63 13.30
N HIS A 46 14.91 -6.22 12.07
CA HIS A 46 14.10 -6.58 10.90
C HIS A 46 14.21 -8.06 10.51
N THR A 47 15.16 -8.82 11.06
CA THR A 47 15.30 -10.26 10.79
C THR A 47 14.34 -11.13 11.61
N LYS A 48 13.66 -10.54 12.60
CA LYS A 48 12.76 -11.25 13.54
C LYS A 48 11.28 -11.01 13.30
N VAL A 49 10.95 -10.13 12.35
CA VAL A 49 9.56 -9.78 12.04
C VAL A 49 9.32 -9.85 10.55
N LEU A 50 8.11 -10.25 10.18
CA LEU A 50 7.68 -10.20 8.80
C LEU A 50 7.50 -8.73 8.35
N GLY A 51 7.81 -8.45 7.09
CA GLY A 51 7.59 -7.14 6.49
C GLY A 51 6.11 -6.81 6.28
N ARG A 52 5.86 -5.61 5.75
CA ARG A 52 4.52 -5.21 5.30
C ARG A 52 4.01 -6.15 4.20
N LEU A 53 2.70 -6.34 4.15
CA LEU A 53 2.05 -7.02 3.04
C LEU A 53 2.17 -6.19 1.76
N THR A 54 1.96 -6.82 0.62
CA THR A 54 1.92 -6.17 -0.70
C THR A 54 0.80 -5.13 -0.76
N SER A 55 1.00 -4.08 -1.54
CA SER A 55 0.01 -3.01 -1.80
C SER A 55 -0.20 -2.82 -3.30
N ASP A 56 -1.38 -2.32 -3.69
CA ASP A 56 -1.71 -2.03 -5.09
C ASP A 56 -0.88 -0.86 -5.64
N LEU A 57 -0.61 0.13 -4.80
CA LEU A 57 0.26 1.27 -5.11
C LEU A 57 1.48 1.27 -4.20
N GLY A 58 2.65 1.48 -4.79
CA GLY A 58 3.90 1.60 -4.05
C GLY A 58 4.04 2.95 -3.37
N GLU A 59 4.48 2.94 -2.12
CA GLU A 59 4.81 4.15 -1.36
C GLU A 59 6.31 4.17 -0.98
N ARG A 60 6.85 5.39 -0.82
CA ARG A 60 8.22 5.60 -0.32
C ARG A 60 8.41 4.99 1.07
N ALA A 61 9.67 4.76 1.42
CA ALA A 61 10.02 4.43 2.79
C ALA A 61 9.61 5.58 3.74
N PRO A 62 9.11 5.30 4.95
CA PRO A 62 8.63 6.36 5.86
C PRO A 62 9.65 7.48 6.15
N GLY A 63 10.94 7.15 6.19
CA GLY A 63 12.03 8.12 6.39
C GLY A 63 12.43 8.93 5.14
N GLU A 64 11.95 8.57 3.96
CA GLU A 64 12.26 9.25 2.71
C GLU A 64 11.17 10.29 2.41
N GLN A 65 11.48 11.57 2.63
CA GLN A 65 10.52 12.68 2.55
C GLN A 65 10.96 13.82 1.60
N PRO A 66 11.49 13.56 0.39
CA PRO A 66 11.74 14.63 -0.58
C PRO A 66 10.41 15.23 -1.03
N ARG A 67 10.38 16.56 -1.18
CA ARG A 67 9.17 17.29 -1.58
C ARG A 67 9.52 18.39 -2.58
N ARG A 68 8.59 18.68 -3.49
CA ARG A 68 8.72 19.85 -4.37
C ARG A 68 8.76 21.13 -3.54
N MET A 69 9.65 22.01 -3.92
CA MET A 69 9.84 23.30 -3.26
C MET A 69 8.84 24.30 -3.85
N VAL A 70 7.83 24.67 -3.06
CA VAL A 70 6.82 25.69 -3.43
C VAL A 70 7.14 26.99 -2.72
N THR A 71 7.67 27.98 -3.43
CA THR A 71 8.07 29.27 -2.80
C THR A 71 6.88 30.19 -2.56
N ARG A 72 5.88 30.20 -3.46
CA ARG A 72 4.69 31.04 -3.36
C ARG A 72 3.47 30.30 -3.90
N PRO A 73 2.65 29.66 -3.05
CA PRO A 73 1.42 29.01 -3.48
C PRO A 73 0.46 30.02 -4.13
N GLY A 74 -0.26 29.59 -5.18
CA GLY A 74 -1.25 30.42 -5.86
C GLY A 74 -1.67 29.83 -7.22
N ALA A 75 -2.73 30.38 -7.81
CA ALA A 75 -3.22 29.96 -9.13
C ALA A 75 -2.18 30.18 -10.23
N SER A 76 -1.42 31.27 -10.16
CA SER A 76 -0.23 31.49 -10.98
C SER A 76 1.02 31.23 -10.14
N SER A 77 1.58 30.02 -10.23
CA SER A 77 2.72 29.58 -9.40
C SER A 77 3.59 28.53 -10.11
N SER A 78 4.71 28.19 -9.46
CA SER A 78 5.60 27.09 -9.84
C SER A 78 6.13 26.35 -8.62
N SER A 79 6.45 25.07 -8.79
CA SER A 79 7.14 24.26 -7.80
C SER A 79 8.42 23.66 -8.40
N ARG A 80 9.51 23.57 -7.61
CA ARG A 80 10.82 23.12 -8.08
C ARG A 80 11.14 21.72 -7.57
N THR A 81 11.77 20.91 -8.42
CA THR A 81 12.34 19.61 -8.05
C THR A 81 13.46 19.78 -7.01
N PRO A 82 13.48 18.99 -5.93
CA PRO A 82 14.55 19.03 -4.92
C PRO A 82 15.81 18.29 -5.42
N LEU A 83 16.47 18.81 -6.45
CA LEU A 83 17.58 18.12 -7.14
C LEU A 83 18.73 17.74 -6.19
N GLN A 84 18.96 18.49 -5.12
CA GLN A 84 19.97 18.19 -4.12
C GLN A 84 19.74 16.85 -3.39
N ASP A 85 18.47 16.44 -3.27
CA ASP A 85 18.04 15.24 -2.56
C ASP A 85 17.92 14.03 -3.51
N LEU A 86 18.09 14.25 -4.82
CA LEU A 86 17.95 13.21 -5.85
C LEU A 86 19.31 12.73 -6.38
N ARG A 87 19.28 11.57 -7.02
CA ARG A 87 20.43 10.93 -7.68
C ARG A 87 19.98 10.31 -9.00
N GLY A 88 20.89 10.24 -9.97
CA GLY A 88 20.59 9.75 -11.32
C GLY A 88 19.93 10.79 -12.21
N THR A 89 19.31 10.33 -13.30
CA THR A 89 18.78 11.20 -14.37
C THR A 89 17.26 11.24 -14.44
N ILE A 90 16.56 10.30 -13.79
CA ILE A 90 15.09 10.22 -13.80
C ILE A 90 14.53 10.87 -12.53
N THR A 91 13.65 11.84 -12.71
CA THR A 91 12.93 12.49 -11.59
C THR A 91 11.66 11.69 -11.28
N PRO A 92 11.33 11.41 -10.00
CA PRO A 92 10.05 10.79 -9.65
C PRO A 92 8.85 11.67 -10.09
N ALA A 93 7.74 11.05 -10.50
CA ALA A 93 6.58 11.74 -11.09
C ALA A 93 6.05 12.90 -10.20
N ASP A 94 5.92 12.65 -8.90
CA ASP A 94 5.48 13.60 -7.89
C ASP A 94 6.52 14.67 -7.50
N LEU A 95 7.76 14.56 -8.01
CA LEU A 95 8.85 15.51 -7.77
C LEU A 95 9.23 16.33 -9.01
N HIS A 96 8.56 16.13 -10.15
CA HIS A 96 8.78 16.95 -11.34
C HIS A 96 8.45 18.43 -11.08
N PHE A 97 9.18 19.32 -11.75
CA PHE A 97 8.86 20.74 -11.78
C PHE A 97 7.44 20.95 -12.31
N GLU A 98 6.72 21.88 -11.70
CA GLU A 98 5.39 22.27 -12.16
C GLU A 98 5.28 23.78 -12.33
N ARG A 99 4.45 24.24 -13.28
CA ARG A 99 4.15 25.64 -13.52
C ARG A 99 2.70 25.80 -13.96
N HIS A 100 1.90 26.51 -13.17
CA HIS A 100 0.45 26.66 -13.36
C HIS A 100 0.10 28.14 -13.45
N HIS A 101 -0.58 28.58 -14.51
CA HIS A 101 -0.96 30.01 -14.68
C HIS A 101 -2.37 30.31 -14.15
N ALA A 102 -3.20 29.28 -14.00
CA ALA A 102 -4.60 29.38 -13.60
C ALA A 102 -5.03 28.21 -12.68
N GLY A 103 -4.11 27.68 -11.87
CA GLY A 103 -4.32 26.52 -11.02
C GLY A 103 -4.25 25.19 -11.78
N ILE A 104 -4.58 24.11 -11.07
CA ILE A 104 -4.65 22.75 -11.60
C ILE A 104 -6.14 22.44 -11.85
N PRO A 105 -6.58 22.22 -13.10
CA PRO A 105 -7.97 21.93 -13.38
C PRO A 105 -8.34 20.50 -12.97
N ALA A 106 -9.58 20.31 -12.50
CA ALA A 106 -10.20 19.00 -12.42
C ALA A 106 -10.87 18.71 -13.77
N ILE A 107 -10.38 17.71 -14.49
CA ILE A 107 -10.85 17.32 -15.83
C ILE A 107 -11.48 15.94 -15.73
N ASP A 108 -12.66 15.76 -16.35
CA ASP A 108 -13.29 14.46 -16.52
C ASP A 108 -12.47 13.61 -17.52
N PRO A 109 -12.04 12.39 -17.17
CA PRO A 109 -11.27 11.56 -18.10
C PRO A 109 -12.06 11.01 -19.29
N GLU A 110 -13.40 11.10 -19.28
CA GLU A 110 -14.27 10.63 -20.36
C GLU A 110 -14.47 11.65 -21.50
#